data_AF-A0A2G8N772-F1
#
_entry.id   AF-A0A2G8N772-F1
#
_cell.length_a   1.000
_cell.length_b   1.000
_cell.length_c   1.000
_cell.angle_alpha   90.00
_cell.angle_beta   90.00
_cell.angle_gamma   90.00
#
_symmetry.space_group_name_H-M   'P 1'
#
loop_
_entity.id
_entity.type
_entity.pdbx_description
1 polymer ?
#
loop_
_entity_poly.entity_id
_entity_poly.type
_entity_poly.pdbx_seq_one_letter_code
_entity_poly.pdbx_strand_id
1 'polypeptide(L)'
;MKVLVLCGPESSGKSWLSGEIQAHFGGIVVAEYVRHFIDQECRDTCYADIPTIARGQLAWEDQARQQAPELLILDTHLLSNMLWSQALFAACPPWLEQALLARRYDLHLLLSPQGVGWVDDGQRSQPALADRQVFFDDSRRWLERHGQALQIIEGDWQQRSAAALLAVQRLLQGKTPLCPTEC
;
A
#
# COMPACT_ATOMS: atom_id res chain seq x y z
N MET A 1 -6.46 17.79 -1.81
CA MET A 1 -5.61 16.61 -1.60
C MET A 1 -6.38 15.35 -2.00
N LYS A 2 -5.80 14.56 -2.92
CA LYS A 2 -6.17 13.18 -3.21
C LYS A 2 -5.18 12.26 -2.52
N VAL A 3 -5.67 11.19 -1.88
CA VAL A 3 -4.82 10.22 -1.19
C VAL A 3 -4.84 8.89 -1.92
N LEU A 4 -3.71 8.55 -2.51
CA LEU A 4 -3.44 7.30 -3.21
C LEU A 4 -2.68 6.36 -2.28
N VAL A 5 -3.10 5.09 -2.20
CA VAL A 5 -2.41 4.06 -1.44
C VAL A 5 -1.91 2.97 -2.37
N LEU A 6 -0.64 2.61 -2.26
CA LEU A 6 -0.07 1.42 -2.87
C LEU A 6 -0.12 0.27 -1.86
N CYS A 7 -0.78 -0.81 -2.25
CA CYS A 7 -1.03 -1.99 -1.43
C CYS A 7 -0.53 -3.25 -2.14
N GLY A 8 -0.32 -4.31 -1.37
CA GLY A 8 0.05 -5.62 -1.88
C GLY A 8 1.31 -6.18 -1.20
N PRO A 9 1.65 -7.44 -1.53
CA PRO A 9 2.73 -8.17 -0.88
C PRO A 9 4.11 -7.53 -1.09
N GLU A 10 5.11 -8.02 -0.37
CA GLU A 10 6.51 -7.71 -0.67
C GLU A 10 6.88 -8.09 -2.11
N SER A 11 7.88 -7.39 -2.67
CA SER A 11 8.34 -7.57 -4.05
C SER A 11 7.27 -7.35 -5.16
N SER A 12 6.18 -6.63 -4.89
CA SER A 12 5.14 -6.36 -5.91
C SER A 12 5.35 -5.08 -6.72
N GLY A 13 6.34 -4.25 -6.34
CA GLY A 13 6.71 -3.02 -7.06
C GLY A 13 6.17 -1.71 -6.47
N LYS A 14 5.64 -1.71 -5.23
CA LYS A 14 5.03 -0.52 -4.62
C LYS A 14 5.98 0.68 -4.56
N SER A 15 7.15 0.54 -3.96
CA SER A 15 8.09 1.65 -3.80
C SER A 15 8.54 2.22 -5.15
N TRP A 16 8.84 1.36 -6.12
CA TRP A 16 9.16 1.77 -7.48
C TRP A 16 8.02 2.57 -8.12
N LEU A 17 6.80 2.03 -8.07
CA LEU A 17 5.63 2.65 -8.70
C LEU A 17 5.24 3.97 -8.01
N SER A 18 5.43 4.08 -6.69
CA SER A 18 5.21 5.33 -5.95
C SER A 18 6.16 6.44 -6.43
N GLY A 19 7.42 6.11 -6.73
CA GLY A 19 8.40 7.02 -7.31
C GLY A 19 8.05 7.42 -8.74
N GLU A 20 7.63 6.48 -9.59
CA GLU A 20 7.18 6.77 -10.95
C GLU A 20 5.98 7.73 -10.97
N ILE A 21 4.99 7.49 -10.09
CA ILE A 21 3.81 8.34 -9.95
C ILE A 21 4.22 9.74 -9.47
N GLN A 22 5.10 9.83 -8.47
CA GLN A 22 5.59 11.11 -7.98
C GLN A 22 6.37 11.88 -9.05
N ALA A 23 7.22 11.20 -9.82
CA ALA A 23 7.98 11.82 -10.90
C ALA A 23 7.07 12.38 -12.00
N HIS A 24 5.94 11.73 -12.26
CA HIS A 24 5.01 12.14 -13.30
C HIS A 24 3.99 13.22 -12.85
N PHE A 25 3.44 13.10 -11.64
CA PHE A 25 2.36 13.96 -11.15
C PHE A 25 2.76 14.91 -10.01
N GLY A 26 3.98 14.79 -9.49
CA GLY A 26 4.41 15.46 -8.27
C GLY A 26 3.76 14.86 -7.01
N GLY A 27 3.67 15.67 -5.96
CA GLY A 27 3.10 15.26 -4.68
C GLY A 27 4.14 14.72 -3.68
N ILE A 28 3.63 14.22 -2.57
CA ILE A 28 4.45 13.73 -1.45
C ILE A 28 4.30 12.22 -1.34
N VAL A 29 5.42 11.51 -1.28
CA VAL A 29 5.48 10.08 -1.01
C VAL A 29 5.76 9.87 0.47
N VAL A 30 4.95 9.04 1.11
CA VAL A 30 5.21 8.50 2.45
C VAL A 30 5.66 7.05 2.28
N ALA A 31 6.90 6.79 2.65
CA ALA A 31 7.52 5.47 2.56
C ALA A 31 7.05 4.53 3.69
N GLU A 32 7.44 3.26 3.59
CA GLU A 32 6.99 2.20 4.48
C GLU A 32 7.79 2.27 5.77
N TYR A 33 7.12 2.61 6.87
CA TYR A 33 7.78 2.90 8.14
C TYR A 33 8.54 1.69 8.71
N VAL A 34 8.04 0.46 8.49
CA VAL A 34 8.70 -0.74 9.03
C VAL A 34 10.13 -0.89 8.52
N ARG A 35 10.42 -0.45 7.29
CA ARG A 35 11.77 -0.50 6.73
C ARG A 35 12.74 0.37 7.54
N HIS A 36 12.31 1.60 7.83
CA HIS A 36 13.05 2.51 8.69
C HIS A 36 13.21 1.94 10.11
N PHE A 37 12.17 1.34 10.67
CA PHE A 37 12.24 0.70 11.99
C PHE A 37 13.29 -0.42 12.03
N ILE A 38 13.28 -1.32 11.03
CA ILE A 38 14.27 -2.41 10.91
C ILE A 38 15.69 -1.85 10.78
N ASP A 39 15.89 -0.82 9.96
CA ASP A 39 17.20 -0.19 9.77
C ASP A 39 17.72 0.50 11.05
N GLN A 40 16.84 1.01 11.91
CA GLN A 40 17.22 1.62 13.19
C GLN A 40 17.50 0.58 14.27
N GLU A 41 16.68 -0.46 14.36
CA GLU A 41 16.76 -1.47 15.42
C GLU A 41 17.79 -2.57 15.11
N CYS A 42 18.16 -2.75 13.84
CA CYS A 42 19.13 -3.74 13.37
C CYS A 42 18.81 -5.18 13.83
N ARG A 43 17.52 -5.53 13.89
CA ARG A 43 17.01 -6.85 14.27
C ARG A 43 15.67 -7.13 13.60
N ASP A 44 15.26 -8.40 13.64
CA ASP A 44 13.92 -8.80 13.25
C ASP A 44 12.85 -8.18 14.16
N THR A 45 11.70 -7.89 13.57
CA THR A 45 10.52 -7.38 14.29
C THR A 45 9.87 -8.48 15.11
N CYS A 46 9.33 -8.12 16.28
CA CYS A 46 8.45 -8.97 17.07
C CYS A 46 7.06 -8.34 17.21
N TYR A 47 6.09 -9.09 17.72
CA TYR A 47 4.73 -8.60 17.92
C TYR A 47 4.65 -7.31 18.76
N ALA A 48 5.54 -7.16 19.75
CA ALA A 48 5.58 -5.98 20.62
C ALA A 48 5.94 -4.68 19.86
N ASP A 49 6.59 -4.80 18.69
CA ASP A 49 6.97 -3.67 17.86
C ASP A 49 5.80 -3.13 17.02
N ILE A 50 4.80 -3.96 16.71
CA ILE A 50 3.70 -3.61 15.79
C ILE A 50 3.00 -2.30 16.18
N PRO A 51 2.66 -2.05 17.46
CA PRO A 51 2.04 -0.78 17.82
C PRO A 51 2.93 0.43 17.57
N THR A 52 4.26 0.29 17.74
CA THR A 52 5.23 1.37 17.48
C THR A 52 5.39 1.62 15.99
N ILE A 53 5.54 0.55 15.19
CA ILE A 53 5.63 0.63 13.73
C ILE A 53 4.38 1.30 13.16
N ALA A 54 3.19 0.86 13.59
CA ALA A 54 1.92 1.42 13.12
C ALA A 54 1.76 2.91 13.50
N ARG A 55 2.13 3.29 14.73
CA ARG A 55 2.13 4.71 15.13
C ARG A 55 3.12 5.54 14.32
N GLY A 56 4.28 4.99 13.98
CA GLY A 56 5.25 5.62 13.10
C GLY A 56 4.70 5.87 11.70
N GLN A 57 4.06 4.86 11.10
CA GLN A 57 3.40 4.99 9.80
C GLN A 57 2.33 6.08 9.82
N LEU A 58 1.48 6.10 10.87
CA LEU A 58 0.46 7.13 11.04
C LEU A 58 1.07 8.52 11.21
N ALA A 59 2.14 8.66 11.99
CA ALA A 59 2.79 9.94 12.21
C ALA A 59 3.38 10.51 10.91
N TRP A 60 4.02 9.67 10.08
CA TRP A 60 4.52 10.08 8.76
C TRP A 60 3.39 10.46 7.81
N GLU A 61 2.30 9.69 7.79
CA GLU A 61 1.10 10.03 7.03
C GLU A 61 0.52 11.40 7.48
N ASP A 62 0.36 11.60 8.79
CA ASP A 62 -0.21 12.82 9.35
C ASP A 62 0.67 14.06 9.06
N GLN A 63 2.00 13.92 9.15
CA GLN A 63 2.95 14.98 8.76
C GLN A 63 2.83 15.35 7.28
N ALA A 64 2.70 14.36 6.39
CA ALA A 64 2.52 14.60 4.97
C ALA A 64 1.15 15.23 4.66
N ARG A 65 0.09 14.81 5.35
CA ARG A 65 -1.26 15.40 5.24
C ARG A 65 -1.28 16.86 5.67
N GLN A 66 -0.53 17.24 6.70
CA GLN A 66 -0.41 18.64 7.16
C GLN A 66 0.19 19.58 6.12
N GLN A 67 1.05 19.05 5.23
CA GLN A 67 1.59 19.82 4.10
C GLN A 67 0.55 20.06 3.00
N ALA A 68 -0.62 19.43 3.10
CA ALA A 68 -1.76 19.60 2.19
C ALA A 68 -1.41 19.51 0.69
N PRO A 69 -0.63 18.49 0.24
CA PRO A 69 -0.30 18.35 -1.17
C PRO A 69 -1.56 18.11 -2.02
N GLU A 70 -1.47 18.39 -3.33
CA GLU A 70 -2.53 18.01 -4.25
C GLU A 70 -2.70 16.48 -4.28
N LEU A 71 -1.58 15.75 -4.33
CA LEU A 71 -1.49 14.29 -4.31
C LEU A 71 -0.61 13.83 -3.14
N LEU A 72 -1.16 12.97 -2.28
CA LEU A 72 -0.44 12.22 -1.25
C LEU A 72 -0.39 10.75 -1.66
N ILE A 73 0.82 10.18 -1.72
CA ILE A 73 1.10 8.83 -2.19
C ILE A 73 1.63 8.02 -1.00
N LEU A 74 0.92 6.97 -0.61
CA LEU A 74 1.29 6.14 0.54
C LEU A 74 1.81 4.77 0.06
N ASP A 75 3.08 4.49 0.30
CA ASP A 75 3.69 3.17 0.22
C ASP A 75 4.08 2.75 1.63
N THR A 76 3.20 2.33 2.51
CA THR A 76 1.85 1.79 2.37
C THR A 76 0.97 2.40 3.48
N HIS A 77 -0.05 1.70 3.97
CA HIS A 77 -0.84 2.12 5.14
C HIS A 77 -1.07 0.97 6.14
N LEU A 78 -1.89 1.21 7.16
CA LEU A 78 -2.09 0.27 8.27
C LEU A 78 -2.60 -1.12 7.88
N LEU A 79 -3.22 -1.31 6.72
CA LEU A 79 -3.59 -2.66 6.28
C LEU A 79 -2.38 -3.57 6.17
N SER A 80 -1.24 -3.06 5.67
CA SER A 80 0.00 -3.85 5.58
C SER A 80 0.45 -4.29 6.98
N ASN A 81 0.42 -3.38 7.96
CA ASN A 81 0.76 -3.69 9.35
C ASN A 81 -0.18 -4.75 9.95
N MET A 82 -1.49 -4.65 9.68
CA MET A 82 -2.47 -5.62 10.16
C MET A 82 -2.22 -7.02 9.58
N LEU A 83 -2.01 -7.11 8.26
CA LEU A 83 -1.82 -8.37 7.56
C LEU A 83 -0.48 -9.02 7.92
N TRP A 84 0.61 -8.25 7.99
CA TRP A 84 1.90 -8.77 8.46
C TRP A 84 1.86 -9.23 9.91
N SER A 85 1.20 -8.47 10.79
CA SER A 85 1.02 -8.86 12.19
C SER A 85 0.28 -10.21 12.28
N GLN A 86 -0.77 -10.38 11.49
CA GLN A 86 -1.52 -11.65 11.44
C GLN A 86 -0.68 -12.79 10.86
N ALA A 87 0.05 -12.55 9.78
CA ALA A 87 0.86 -13.57 9.11
C ALA A 87 2.06 -14.05 9.95
N LEU A 88 2.73 -13.13 10.65
CA LEU A 88 3.94 -13.44 11.42
C LEU A 88 3.65 -13.85 12.87
N PHE A 89 2.57 -13.33 13.47
CA PHE A 89 2.33 -13.49 14.92
C PHE A 89 0.95 -14.05 15.27
N ALA A 90 0.11 -14.35 14.27
CA ALA A 90 -1.28 -14.80 14.47
C ALA A 90 -2.11 -13.87 15.38
N ALA A 91 -1.72 -12.59 15.45
CA ALA A 91 -2.32 -11.59 16.32
C ALA A 91 -2.25 -10.21 15.64
N CYS A 92 -3.18 -9.32 15.96
CA CYS A 92 -3.23 -7.96 15.43
C CYS A 92 -3.69 -7.01 16.55
N PRO A 93 -3.01 -5.88 16.82
CA PRO A 93 -3.49 -4.93 17.81
C PRO A 93 -4.90 -4.42 17.48
N PRO A 94 -5.85 -4.48 18.42
CA PRO A 94 -7.28 -4.29 18.13
C PRO A 94 -7.65 -2.87 17.66
N TRP A 95 -6.76 -1.90 17.88
CA TRP A 95 -6.98 -0.50 17.48
C TRP A 95 -6.64 -0.22 16.01
N LEU A 96 -5.89 -1.10 15.32
CA LEU A 96 -5.38 -0.81 13.97
C LEU A 96 -6.49 -0.64 12.95
N GLU A 97 -7.47 -1.55 12.93
CA GLU A 97 -8.56 -1.50 11.95
C GLU A 97 -9.42 -0.24 12.15
N GLN A 98 -9.75 0.10 13.39
CA GLN A 98 -10.49 1.32 13.69
C GLN A 98 -9.69 2.57 13.28
N ALA A 99 -8.39 2.60 13.54
CA ALA A 99 -7.54 3.70 13.12
C ALA A 99 -7.46 3.82 11.60
N LEU A 100 -7.37 2.69 10.88
CA LEU A 100 -7.36 2.68 9.42
C LEU A 100 -8.69 3.21 8.85
N LEU A 101 -9.83 2.74 9.38
CA LEU A 101 -11.16 3.15 8.94
C LEU A 101 -11.53 4.60 9.31
N ALA A 102 -10.88 5.18 10.32
CA ALA A 102 -11.07 6.59 10.68
C ALA A 102 -10.46 7.56 9.66
N ARG A 103 -9.70 7.06 8.67
CA ARG A 103 -9.01 7.86 7.67
C ARG A 103 -9.67 7.75 6.30
N ARG A 104 -9.46 8.79 5.49
CA ARG A 104 -9.93 8.84 4.11
C ARG A 104 -8.79 8.55 3.14
N TYR A 105 -9.06 7.60 2.25
CA TYR A 105 -8.22 7.23 1.11
C TYR A 105 -9.10 7.29 -0.14
N ASP A 106 -8.62 7.91 -1.22
CA ASP A 106 -9.43 8.12 -2.43
C ASP A 106 -9.25 6.99 -3.46
N LEU A 107 -8.11 6.29 -3.45
CA LEU A 107 -7.85 5.13 -4.32
C LEU A 107 -6.77 4.21 -3.74
N HIS A 108 -6.99 2.91 -3.83
CA HIS A 108 -6.00 1.87 -3.56
C HIS A 108 -5.57 1.21 -4.87
N LEU A 109 -4.28 1.20 -5.13
CA LEU A 109 -3.67 0.38 -6.17
C LEU A 109 -3.16 -0.89 -5.50
N LEU A 110 -3.80 -2.02 -5.76
CA LEU A 110 -3.39 -3.31 -5.22
C LEU A 110 -2.53 -4.04 -6.26
N LEU A 111 -1.24 -4.15 -5.97
CA LEU A 111 -0.25 -4.72 -6.88
C LEU A 111 -0.18 -6.24 -6.71
N SER A 112 -0.49 -6.95 -7.79
CA SER A 112 -0.44 -8.42 -7.87
C SER A 112 1.00 -8.93 -7.80
N PRO A 113 1.31 -10.02 -7.08
CA PRO A 113 2.65 -10.62 -7.06
C PRO A 113 3.00 -11.41 -8.34
N GLN A 114 2.06 -11.58 -9.26
CA GLN A 114 2.22 -12.38 -10.48
C GLN A 114 3.03 -11.64 -11.53
N GLY A 115 3.90 -12.37 -12.24
CA GLY A 115 4.75 -11.79 -13.29
C GLY A 115 5.92 -10.95 -12.77
N VAL A 116 6.09 -10.82 -11.45
CA VAL A 116 7.23 -10.14 -10.82
C VAL A 116 8.01 -11.08 -9.90
N GLY A 117 9.33 -11.12 -10.12
CA GLY A 117 10.24 -11.93 -9.31
C GLY A 117 10.34 -11.42 -7.88
N TRP A 118 10.54 -12.34 -6.94
CA TRP A 118 10.95 -11.96 -5.59
C TRP A 118 12.42 -11.54 -5.61
N VAL A 119 12.74 -10.47 -4.90
CA VAL A 119 14.11 -9.95 -4.78
C VAL A 119 14.46 -9.89 -3.31
N ASP A 120 15.58 -10.47 -2.92
CA ASP A 120 16.09 -10.33 -1.55
C ASP A 120 16.73 -8.95 -1.39
N ASP A 121 16.27 -8.19 -0.40
CA ASP A 121 16.89 -6.92 0.01
C ASP A 121 17.27 -6.91 1.50
N GLY A 122 17.32 -8.08 2.14
CA GLY A 122 17.69 -8.26 3.54
C GLY A 122 16.55 -8.03 4.55
N GLN A 123 15.40 -7.48 4.13
CA GLN A 123 14.27 -7.21 5.04
C GLN A 123 13.02 -8.05 4.72
N ARG A 124 13.05 -8.86 3.65
CA ARG A 124 11.89 -9.63 3.16
C ARG A 124 11.84 -11.02 3.75
N SER A 125 10.63 -11.54 3.95
CA SER A 125 10.42 -12.79 4.71
C SER A 125 9.57 -13.84 3.99
N GLN A 126 8.93 -13.52 2.86
CA GLN A 126 8.03 -14.40 2.11
C GLN A 126 8.44 -14.58 0.65
N PRO A 127 9.51 -15.35 0.36
CA PRO A 127 9.99 -15.58 -1.00
C PRO A 127 8.99 -16.37 -1.87
N ALA A 128 8.18 -17.23 -1.24
CA ALA A 128 7.24 -18.08 -1.95
C ALA A 128 6.11 -17.25 -2.58
N LEU A 129 5.82 -17.52 -3.87
CA LEU A 129 4.71 -16.85 -4.57
C LEU A 129 3.36 -17.13 -3.90
N ALA A 130 3.17 -18.33 -3.33
CA ALA A 130 1.93 -18.70 -2.66
C ALA A 130 1.63 -17.81 -1.44
N ASP A 131 2.63 -17.52 -0.60
CA ASP A 131 2.44 -16.66 0.58
C ASP A 131 2.14 -15.22 0.15
N ARG A 132 2.85 -14.72 -0.88
CA ARG A 132 2.56 -13.41 -1.48
C ARG A 132 1.15 -13.35 -2.07
N GLN A 133 0.67 -14.44 -2.67
CA GLN A 133 -0.70 -14.52 -3.18
C GLN A 133 -1.72 -14.45 -2.04
N VAL A 134 -1.48 -15.16 -0.93
CA VAL A 134 -2.36 -15.09 0.26
C VAL A 134 -2.46 -13.66 0.77
N PHE A 135 -1.32 -12.96 0.91
CA PHE A 135 -1.31 -11.55 1.34
C PHE A 135 -2.07 -10.64 0.38
N PHE A 136 -1.92 -10.84 -0.93
CA PHE A 136 -2.68 -10.12 -1.96
C PHE A 136 -4.19 -10.36 -1.82
N ASP A 137 -4.60 -11.62 -1.67
CA ASP A 137 -6.01 -11.99 -1.55
C ASP A 137 -6.63 -11.46 -0.25
N ASP A 138 -5.89 -11.48 0.85
CA ASP A 138 -6.32 -10.89 2.12
C ASP A 138 -6.47 -9.36 2.02
N SER A 139 -5.52 -8.70 1.36
CA SER A 139 -5.61 -7.25 1.08
C SER A 139 -6.86 -6.94 0.27
N ARG A 140 -7.09 -7.70 -0.81
CA ARG A 140 -8.25 -7.56 -1.68
C ARG A 140 -9.56 -7.75 -0.91
N ARG A 141 -9.69 -8.86 -0.18
CA ARG A 141 -10.87 -9.17 0.64
C ARG A 141 -11.16 -8.06 1.65
N TRP A 142 -10.13 -7.54 2.30
CA TRP A 142 -10.32 -6.46 3.27
C TRP A 142 -10.84 -5.18 2.60
N LEU A 143 -10.24 -4.77 1.48
CA LEU A 143 -10.61 -3.57 0.73
C LEU A 143 -12.05 -3.67 0.19
N GLU A 144 -12.40 -4.81 -0.43
CA GLU A 144 -13.75 -5.06 -0.97
C GLU A 144 -14.81 -5.06 0.13
N ARG A 145 -14.56 -5.77 1.25
CA ARG A 145 -15.47 -5.84 2.40
C ARG A 145 -15.74 -4.46 3.02
N HIS A 146 -14.77 -3.55 2.99
CA HIS A 146 -14.90 -2.21 3.53
C HIS A 146 -15.27 -1.15 2.47
N GLY A 147 -15.66 -1.59 1.26
CA GLY A 147 -16.11 -0.69 0.19
C GLY A 147 -15.05 0.32 -0.25
N GLN A 148 -13.77 -0.03 -0.13
CA GLN A 148 -12.67 0.87 -0.51
C GLN A 148 -12.54 0.94 -2.02
N ALA A 149 -12.30 2.14 -2.55
CA ALA A 149 -11.99 2.32 -3.97
C ALA A 149 -10.69 1.58 -4.31
N LEU A 150 -10.76 0.62 -5.22
CA LEU A 150 -9.70 -0.33 -5.51
C LEU A 150 -9.51 -0.47 -7.03
N GLN A 151 -8.25 -0.46 -7.47
CA GLN A 151 -7.83 -0.92 -8.78
C GLN A 151 -6.68 -1.93 -8.64
N ILE A 152 -6.83 -3.10 -9.25
CA ILE A 152 -5.79 -4.13 -9.29
C ILE A 152 -4.77 -3.77 -10.37
N ILE A 153 -3.48 -3.93 -10.07
CA ILE A 153 -2.35 -3.64 -10.95
C ILE A 153 -1.55 -4.93 -11.17
N GLU A 154 -1.49 -5.40 -12.42
CA GLU A 154 -0.85 -6.65 -12.83
C GLU A 154 -0.08 -6.49 -14.14
N GLY A 155 0.58 -7.56 -14.58
CA GLY A 155 1.38 -7.57 -15.81
C GLY A 155 2.87 -7.32 -15.56
N ASP A 156 3.59 -7.02 -16.63
CA ASP A 156 4.99 -6.62 -16.58
C ASP A 156 5.17 -5.18 -16.06
N TRP A 157 6.42 -4.74 -15.88
CA TRP A 157 6.72 -3.41 -15.35
C TRP A 157 6.11 -2.28 -16.18
N GLN A 158 6.11 -2.39 -17.51
CA GLN A 158 5.57 -1.35 -18.39
C GLN A 158 4.05 -1.27 -18.28
N GLN A 159 3.37 -2.42 -18.27
CA GLN A 159 1.92 -2.52 -18.10
C GLN A 159 1.48 -1.95 -16.74
N ARG A 160 2.21 -2.28 -15.66
CA ARG A 160 1.95 -1.77 -14.31
C ARG A 160 2.07 -0.25 -14.23
N SER A 161 3.16 0.31 -14.78
CA SER A 161 3.36 1.76 -14.83
C SER A 161 2.24 2.44 -15.60
N ALA A 162 1.94 1.98 -16.82
CA ALA A 162 0.89 2.55 -17.65
C ALA A 162 -0.49 2.52 -16.95
N ALA A 163 -0.86 1.39 -16.35
CA ALA A 163 -2.14 1.23 -15.65
C ALA A 163 -2.25 2.15 -14.42
N ALA A 164 -1.16 2.28 -13.66
CA ALA A 164 -1.12 3.12 -12.47
C ALA A 164 -1.18 4.62 -12.82
N LEU A 165 -0.38 5.07 -13.79
CA LEU A 165 -0.39 6.45 -14.24
C LEU A 165 -1.77 6.85 -14.78
N LEU A 166 -2.42 5.97 -15.54
CA LEU A 166 -3.78 6.19 -16.02
C LEU A 166 -4.80 6.28 -14.87
N ALA A 167 -4.67 5.45 -13.83
CA ALA A 167 -5.54 5.49 -12.66
C ALA A 167 -5.39 6.81 -11.89
N VAL A 168 -4.15 7.26 -11.69
CA VAL A 168 -3.85 8.52 -11.00
C VAL A 168 -4.32 9.72 -11.82
N GLN A 169 -4.12 9.70 -13.14
CA GLN A 169 -4.65 10.74 -14.01
C GLN A 169 -6.17 10.89 -13.86
N ARG A 170 -6.93 9.78 -13.83
CA ARG A 170 -8.39 9.80 -13.61
C ARG A 170 -8.75 10.31 -12.22
N LEU A 171 -8.00 9.89 -11.19
CA LEU A 171 -8.19 10.33 -9.80
C LEU A 171 -8.05 11.85 -9.67
N LEU A 172 -7.05 12.45 -10.32
CA LEU A 172 -6.80 13.89 -10.31
C LEU A 172 -7.80 14.66 -11.19
N GLN A 173 -8.19 14.11 -12.34
CA GLN A 173 -9.16 14.74 -13.25
C GLN A 173 -10.63 14.61 -12.78
N GLY A 174 -10.90 13.83 -11.74
CA GLY A 174 -12.23 13.70 -11.13
C GLY A 174 -13.27 12.96 -11.99
N LYS A 175 -12.88 12.29 -13.07
CA LYS A 175 -13.80 11.49 -13.90
C LYS A 175 -13.91 10.08 -13.34
N THR A 176 -14.97 9.83 -12.57
CA THR A 176 -15.48 8.47 -12.38
C THR A 176 -15.83 7.91 -13.76
N PRO A 177 -15.32 6.74 -14.20
CA PRO A 177 -15.86 6.10 -15.37
C PRO A 177 -17.35 5.83 -15.10
N LEU A 178 -18.21 6.44 -15.93
CA LEU A 178 -19.60 6.05 -16.00
C LEU A 178 -19.61 4.55 -16.30
N CYS A 179 -20.20 3.79 -15.38
CA CYS A 179 -20.39 2.35 -15.47
C CYS A 179 -20.79 1.95 -16.90
N PRO A 180 -20.11 1.00 -17.56
CA PRO A 180 -20.58 0.45 -18.81
C PRO A 180 -21.65 -0.60 -18.45
N THR A 181 -22.88 -0.13 -18.26
CA THR A 181 -24.05 -0.97 -18.50
C THR A 181 -24.73 -0.41 -19.73
N GLU A 182 -25.07 -1.34 -20.64
CA GLU A 182 -25.94 -1.18 -21.81
C GLU A 182 -25.24 -0.77 -23.12
N CYS A 183 -24.84 -1.78 -23.89
CA CYS A 183 -25.48 -2.18 -25.14
C CYS A 183 -25.07 -3.62 -25.50
#